data_AF-A0A972VM26-F1
#
_entry.id   AF-A0A972VM26-F1
#
_cell.length_a   1.000
_cell.length_b   1.000
_cell.length_c   1.000
_cell.angle_alpha   90.00
_cell.angle_beta   90.00
_cell.angle_gamma   90.00
#
_symmetry.space_group_name_H-M   'P 1'
#
loop_
_entity.id
_entity.type
_entity.pdbx_description
1 polymer ?
#
loop_
_entity_poly.entity_id
_entity_poly.type
_entity_poly.pdbx_seq_one_letter_code
_entity_poly.pdbx_strand_id
1 'polypeptide(L)'
;MIKDKFRNNKGFTLMELVIVIVIIGILSAIMVPKYMNLLTSIHMKAAREKILDDLRYIENYAISHHDTTWIVMDQNNNSYTLYQGPTSTNRQILHDPSTNQNAVINIGVLFSGVYISQLNFGGATEVFFDWYGTPNSGGNIVLNQQKVIHVTPGSGYIYESTSLASPPPP
;
A
#
# COMPACT_ATOMS: atom_id res chain seq x y z
N MET A 1 29.46 6.81 67.23
CA MET A 1 28.98 5.83 66.23
C MET A 1 27.51 5.57 66.58
N ILE A 2 26.45 5.86 65.81
CA ILE A 2 26.17 6.29 64.42
C ILE A 2 24.95 7.23 64.53
N LYS A 3 24.92 8.35 63.79
CA LYS A 3 23.73 9.21 63.69
C LYS A 3 22.84 8.67 62.57
N ASP A 4 21.69 8.11 62.92
CA ASP A 4 20.73 7.62 61.94
C ASP A 4 20.12 8.77 61.15
N LYS A 5 20.39 8.75 59.85
CA LYS A 5 19.89 9.70 58.86
C LYS A 5 18.48 9.24 58.49
N PHE A 6 17.45 9.83 59.09
CA PHE A 6 16.06 9.62 58.66
C PHE A 6 15.95 9.89 57.16
N ARG A 7 15.80 8.82 56.37
CA ARG A 7 15.60 8.91 54.92
C ARG A 7 14.21 9.51 54.70
N ASN A 8 14.21 10.73 54.17
CA ASN A 8 13.00 11.47 53.82
C ASN A 8 12.35 10.82 52.58
N ASN A 9 11.62 9.72 52.78
CA ASN A 9 10.83 9.09 51.74
C ASN A 9 9.58 9.94 51.48
N LYS A 10 9.71 10.99 50.67
CA LYS A 10 8.58 11.76 50.16
C LYS A 10 7.77 10.85 49.22
N GLY A 11 6.59 10.42 49.67
CA GLY A 11 5.61 9.75 48.82
C GLY A 11 4.90 10.76 47.90
N PHE A 12 4.38 10.27 46.77
CA PHE A 12 3.53 11.06 45.87
C PHE A 12 2.27 11.55 46.61
N THR A 13 1.85 12.79 46.32
CA THR A 13 0.57 13.31 46.79
C THR A 13 -0.58 12.82 45.92
N LEU A 14 -1.78 12.69 46.48
CA LEU A 14 -2.98 12.38 45.71
C LEU A 14 -3.26 13.43 44.63
N MET A 15 -2.98 14.70 44.92
CA MET A 15 -3.19 15.78 43.96
C MET A 15 -2.23 15.69 42.78
N GLU A 16 -0.96 15.31 42.99
CA GLU A 16 -0.02 15.08 41.88
C GLU A 16 -0.53 13.99 40.95
N LEU A 17 -1.08 12.89 41.48
CA LEU A 17 -1.65 11.84 40.64
C LEU A 17 -2.85 12.36 39.84
N VAL A 18 -3.74 13.14 40.46
CA VAL A 18 -4.91 13.72 39.78
C VAL A 18 -4.51 14.66 38.66
N ILE A 19 -3.51 15.53 38.87
CA ILE A 19 -3.02 16.43 37.83
C ILE A 19 -2.40 15.64 36.67
N VAL A 20 -1.62 14.61 36.96
CA VAL A 20 -0.97 13.77 35.93
C VAL A 20 -2.00 13.06 35.04
N ILE A 21 -3.05 12.46 35.61
CA ILE A 21 -4.09 11.81 34.80
C ILE A 21 -4.90 12.81 33.98
N VAL A 22 -5.12 14.03 34.48
CA VAL A 22 -5.79 15.10 33.73
C VAL A 22 -4.94 15.53 32.53
N ILE A 23 -3.63 15.72 32.73
CA ILE A 23 -2.70 16.09 31.65
C ILE A 23 -2.65 14.97 30.60
N ILE A 24 -2.50 13.70 31.00
CA ILE A 24 -2.47 12.57 30.08
C ILE A 24 -3.80 12.46 29.33
N GLY A 25 -4.95 12.65 30.00
CA GLY A 25 -6.27 12.62 29.36
C GLY A 25 -6.43 13.66 28.26
N ILE A 26 -5.99 14.90 28.51
CA ILE A 26 -6.03 15.98 27.50
C ILE A 26 -5.11 15.66 26.32
N LEU A 27 -3.88 15.19 26.60
CA LEU A 27 -2.92 14.85 25.54
C LEU A 27 -3.41 13.68 24.69
N SER A 28 -3.92 12.62 25.31
CA SER A 28 -4.46 11.44 24.61
C SER A 28 -5.62 11.81 23.68
N ALA A 29 -6.52 12.71 24.10
CA ALA A 29 -7.66 13.12 23.30
C ALA A 29 -7.24 13.76 21.95
N ILE A 30 -6.14 14.52 21.93
CA ILE A 30 -5.64 15.18 20.72
C ILE A 30 -4.70 14.25 19.93
N MET A 31 -3.91 13.44 20.62
CA MET A 31 -2.89 12.60 20.02
C MET A 31 -3.46 11.44 19.19
N VAL A 32 -4.51 10.77 19.69
CA VAL A 32 -5.09 9.59 19.05
C VAL A 32 -5.58 9.86 17.61
N PRO A 33 -6.47 10.84 17.33
CA PRO A 33 -6.96 11.06 15.96
C PRO A 33 -5.84 11.50 15.01
N LYS A 34 -4.89 12.31 15.48
CA LYS A 34 -3.74 12.75 14.69
C LYS A 34 -2.85 11.57 14.29
N TYR A 35 -2.62 10.64 15.22
CA TYR A 35 -1.81 9.46 14.97
C TYR A 35 -2.47 8.51 13.96
N MET A 36 -3.79 8.30 14.04
CA MET A 36 -4.53 7.48 13.06
C MET A 36 -4.44 8.05 11.63
N ASN A 37 -4.57 9.36 11.47
CA ASN A 37 -4.43 10.02 10.17
C ASN A 37 -3.00 9.89 9.61
N LEU A 38 -1.99 10.03 10.48
CA LEU A 38 -0.58 9.83 10.10
C LEU A 38 -0.35 8.41 9.60
N LEU A 39 -0.78 7.39 10.35
CA LEU A 39 -0.63 5.98 9.96
C LEU A 39 -1.30 5.70 8.61
N THR A 40 -2.54 6.19 8.42
CA THR A 40 -3.26 6.02 7.15
C THR A 40 -2.49 6.63 5.99
N SER A 41 -1.90 7.83 6.16
CA SER A 41 -1.11 8.46 5.10
C SER A 41 0.18 7.71 4.77
N ILE A 42 0.85 7.12 5.77
CA ILE A 42 2.03 6.27 5.59
C ILE A 42 1.65 5.00 4.85
N HIS A 43 0.58 4.32 5.27
CA HIS A 43 0.06 3.13 4.61
C HIS A 43 -0.37 3.42 3.17
N MET A 44 -1.02 4.54 2.90
CA MET A 44 -1.37 4.99 1.54
C MET A 44 -0.13 5.16 0.67
N LYS A 45 0.97 5.69 1.22
CA LYS A 45 2.22 5.83 0.48
C LYS A 45 2.82 4.45 0.18
N ALA A 46 2.95 3.61 1.19
CA ALA A 46 3.54 2.27 1.08
C ALA A 46 2.74 1.35 0.14
N ALA A 47 1.41 1.40 0.18
CA ALA A 47 0.54 0.63 -0.71
C ALA A 47 0.78 0.97 -2.18
N ARG A 48 0.94 2.27 -2.50
CA ARG A 48 1.21 2.71 -3.86
C ARG A 48 2.60 2.30 -4.34
N GLU A 49 3.61 2.50 -3.49
CA GLU A 49 4.98 2.08 -3.80
C GLU A 49 5.03 0.57 -4.06
N LYS A 50 4.36 -0.23 -3.23
CA LYS A 50 4.25 -1.67 -3.43
C LYS A 50 3.58 -2.04 -4.76
N ILE A 51 2.46 -1.41 -5.12
CA ILE A 51 1.79 -1.66 -6.40
C ILE A 51 2.70 -1.28 -7.58
N LEU A 52 3.39 -0.13 -7.50
CA LEU A 52 4.31 0.32 -8.54
C LEU A 52 5.50 -0.64 -8.70
N ASP A 53 6.09 -1.07 -7.59
CA ASP A 53 7.19 -2.02 -7.58
C ASP A 53 6.76 -3.37 -8.14
N ASP A 54 5.55 -3.82 -7.81
CA ASP A 54 4.99 -5.08 -8.34
C ASP A 54 4.68 -4.99 -9.84
N LEU A 55 4.15 -3.86 -10.31
CA LEU A 55 3.93 -3.62 -11.75
C LEU A 55 5.25 -3.65 -12.53
N ARG A 56 6.29 -2.96 -12.03
CA ARG A 56 7.63 -3.00 -12.62
C ARG A 56 8.25 -4.39 -12.53
N TYR A 57 7.99 -5.12 -11.46
CA TYR A 57 8.47 -6.47 -11.29
C TYR A 57 7.87 -7.39 -12.36
N ILE A 58 6.55 -7.38 -12.56
CA ILE A 58 5.92 -8.23 -13.57
C ILE A 58 6.27 -7.82 -15.01
N GLU A 59 6.48 -6.53 -15.27
CA GLU A 59 6.98 -6.02 -16.56
C GLU A 59 8.37 -6.59 -16.86
N ASN A 60 9.32 -6.43 -15.94
CA ASN A 60 10.67 -6.99 -16.08
C ASN A 60 10.66 -8.52 -16.14
N TYR A 61 9.74 -9.16 -15.40
CA TYR A 61 9.58 -10.60 -15.44
C TYR A 61 9.13 -11.07 -16.83
N ALA A 62 8.14 -10.41 -17.44
CA ALA A 62 7.66 -10.72 -18.78
C ALA A 62 8.79 -10.64 -19.83
N ILE A 63 9.59 -9.57 -19.77
CA ILE A 63 10.72 -9.36 -20.68
C ILE A 63 11.79 -10.43 -20.49
N SER A 64 12.17 -10.70 -19.23
CA SER A 64 13.26 -11.65 -18.92
C SER A 64 12.91 -13.11 -19.19
N HIS A 65 11.64 -13.48 -19.04
CA HIS A 65 11.18 -14.86 -19.22
C HIS A 65 10.52 -15.11 -20.58
N HIS A 66 10.45 -14.08 -21.44
CA HIS A 66 9.81 -14.17 -22.76
C HIS A 66 8.36 -14.70 -22.68
N ASP A 67 7.64 -14.31 -21.63
CA ASP A 67 6.28 -14.77 -21.36
C ASP A 67 5.38 -13.59 -20.96
N THR A 68 4.08 -13.80 -20.95
CA THR A 68 3.10 -12.79 -20.54
C THR A 68 2.89 -12.83 -19.04
N THR A 69 2.90 -11.67 -18.39
CA THR A 69 2.59 -11.55 -16.96
C THR A 69 1.35 -10.72 -16.75
N TRP A 70 0.64 -10.97 -15.65
CA TRP A 70 -0.64 -10.35 -15.35
C TRP A 70 -0.63 -9.81 -13.93
N ILE A 71 -1.34 -8.70 -13.74
CA ILE A 71 -1.86 -8.29 -12.44
C ILE A 71 -3.38 -8.31 -12.53
N VAL A 72 -4.00 -9.07 -11.65
CA VAL A 72 -5.45 -9.20 -11.55
C VAL A 72 -5.87 -8.60 -10.23
N MET A 73 -6.69 -7.56 -10.29
CA MET A 73 -7.09 -6.81 -9.11
C MET A 73 -8.55 -7.10 -8.78
N ASP A 74 -8.81 -7.27 -7.49
CA ASP A 74 -10.13 -7.54 -6.94
C ASP A 74 -10.47 -6.44 -5.93
N GLN A 75 -11.38 -5.56 -6.35
CA GLN A 75 -11.85 -4.46 -5.52
C GLN A 75 -12.65 -4.95 -4.32
N ASN A 76 -13.40 -6.04 -4.43
CA ASN A 76 -14.26 -6.55 -3.35
C ASN A 76 -13.41 -7.12 -2.22
N ASN A 77 -12.36 -7.85 -2.56
CA ASN A 77 -11.41 -8.43 -1.61
C ASN A 77 -10.25 -7.49 -1.24
N ASN A 78 -10.20 -6.30 -1.87
CA ASN A 78 -9.15 -5.31 -1.70
C ASN A 78 -7.74 -5.91 -1.85
N SER A 79 -7.57 -6.67 -2.92
CA SER A 79 -6.37 -7.47 -3.17
C SER A 79 -6.01 -7.48 -4.64
N TYR A 80 -4.77 -7.85 -4.94
CA TYR A 80 -4.36 -8.19 -6.29
C TYR A 80 -3.48 -9.43 -6.29
N THR A 81 -3.41 -10.11 -7.42
CA THR A 81 -2.59 -11.29 -7.61
C THR A 81 -1.80 -11.19 -8.90
N LEU A 82 -0.52 -11.55 -8.81
CA LEU A 82 0.38 -11.57 -9.95
C LEU A 82 0.38 -12.97 -10.58
N TYR A 83 0.33 -13.04 -11.90
CA TYR A 83 0.37 -14.30 -12.64
C TYR A 83 1.38 -14.24 -13.77
N GLN A 84 1.76 -15.42 -14.24
CA GLN A 84 2.47 -15.64 -15.50
C GLN A 84 1.67 -16.61 -16.37
N GLY A 85 1.67 -16.38 -17.67
CA GLY A 85 1.20 -17.32 -18.67
C GLY A 85 0.51 -16.61 -19.84
N PRO A 86 0.36 -17.29 -20.98
CA PRO A 86 -0.02 -16.66 -22.24
C PRO A 86 -1.48 -16.20 -22.30
N THR A 87 -2.37 -16.70 -21.43
CA THR A 87 -3.80 -16.39 -21.46
C THR A 87 -4.42 -16.36 -20.07
N SER A 88 -5.57 -15.70 -19.92
CA SER A 88 -6.32 -15.66 -18.65
C SER A 88 -6.75 -17.03 -18.11
N THR A 89 -6.91 -18.02 -18.99
CA THR A 89 -7.29 -19.40 -18.63
C THR A 89 -6.08 -20.29 -18.36
N ASN A 90 -4.93 -20.00 -18.98
CA ASN A 90 -3.69 -20.75 -18.82
C ASN A 90 -2.61 -19.86 -18.20
N ARG A 91 -2.83 -19.46 -16.95
CA ARG A 91 -1.90 -18.67 -16.14
C ARG A 91 -1.70 -19.32 -14.78
N GLN A 92 -0.50 -19.16 -14.23
CA GLN A 92 -0.11 -19.65 -12.91
C GLN A 92 0.24 -18.46 -12.02
N ILE A 93 -0.01 -18.59 -10.72
CA ILE A 93 0.31 -17.54 -9.75
C ILE A 93 1.83 -17.41 -9.68
N LEU A 94 2.31 -16.17 -9.81
CA LEU A 94 3.72 -15.86 -9.67
C LEU A 94 4.13 -16.00 -8.20
N HIS A 95 5.38 -16.37 -7.92
CA HIS A 95 5.89 -16.39 -6.56
C HIS A 95 6.61 -15.07 -6.27
N ASP A 96 6.40 -14.51 -5.08
CA ASP A 96 7.16 -13.36 -4.60
C ASP A 96 8.63 -13.80 -4.36
N PRO A 97 9.62 -13.16 -5.00
CA PRO A 97 11.02 -13.58 -4.91
C PRO A 97 11.63 -13.39 -3.52
N SER A 98 11.05 -12.53 -2.68
CA SER A 98 11.54 -12.23 -1.34
C SER A 98 11.05 -13.21 -0.27
N THR A 99 9.85 -13.76 -0.46
CA THR A 99 9.20 -14.65 0.51
C THR A 99 9.02 -16.08 0.01
N ASN A 100 9.19 -16.30 -1.30
CA ASN A 100 8.89 -17.55 -2.01
C ASN A 100 7.46 -18.05 -1.75
N GLN A 101 6.53 -17.13 -1.52
CA GLN A 101 5.10 -17.39 -1.37
C GLN A 101 4.35 -16.97 -2.64
N ASN A 102 3.12 -17.44 -2.81
CA ASN A 102 2.23 -16.96 -3.86
C ASN A 102 2.10 -15.43 -3.77
N ALA A 103 2.25 -14.73 -4.90
CA ALA A 103 2.14 -13.28 -5.01
C ALA A 103 0.66 -12.83 -4.98
N VAL A 104 0.00 -13.12 -3.87
CA VAL A 104 -1.35 -12.67 -3.51
C VAL A 104 -1.21 -11.57 -2.46
N ILE A 105 -1.44 -10.33 -2.86
CA ILE A 105 -1.26 -9.16 -2.00
C ILE A 105 -2.64 -8.67 -1.55
N ASN A 106 -2.92 -8.73 -0.25
CA ASN A 106 -4.10 -8.11 0.33
C ASN A 106 -3.77 -6.72 0.88
N ILE A 107 -4.25 -5.68 0.22
CA ILE A 107 -3.97 -4.29 0.57
C ILE A 107 -4.59 -3.94 1.93
N GLY A 108 -5.80 -4.42 2.20
CA GLY A 108 -6.50 -4.12 3.45
C GLY A 108 -5.80 -4.70 4.69
N VAL A 109 -5.14 -5.85 4.52
CA VAL A 109 -4.37 -6.49 5.59
C VAL A 109 -3.00 -5.84 5.75
N LEU A 110 -2.27 -5.59 4.66
CA LEU A 110 -0.92 -5.04 4.71
C LEU A 110 -0.89 -3.53 5.03
N PHE A 111 -1.90 -2.79 4.56
CA PHE A 111 -1.95 -1.34 4.61
C PHE A 111 -3.32 -0.90 5.18
N SER A 112 -3.46 -1.02 6.50
CA SER A 112 -4.73 -0.69 7.18
C SER A 112 -5.19 0.74 6.87
N GLY A 113 -6.48 0.88 6.55
CA GLY A 113 -7.08 2.15 6.12
C GLY A 113 -6.94 2.46 4.62
N VAL A 114 -6.33 1.57 3.83
CA VAL A 114 -6.20 1.70 2.37
C VAL A 114 -7.10 0.71 1.65
N TYR A 115 -7.85 1.19 0.67
CA TYR A 115 -8.70 0.36 -0.18
C TYR A 115 -8.70 0.81 -1.64
N ILE A 116 -8.86 -0.18 -2.51
CA ILE A 116 -9.14 0.03 -3.93
C ILE A 116 -10.54 0.62 -4.06
N SER A 117 -10.60 1.84 -4.59
CA SER A 117 -11.85 2.58 -4.76
C SER A 117 -12.38 2.51 -6.19
N GLN A 118 -11.49 2.48 -7.19
CA GLN A 118 -11.86 2.31 -8.59
C GLN A 118 -10.75 1.58 -9.33
N LEU A 119 -11.16 0.73 -10.28
CA LEU A 119 -10.29 0.03 -11.21
C LEU A 119 -10.84 0.23 -12.61
N ASN A 120 -9.99 0.64 -13.53
CA ASN A 120 -10.35 0.66 -14.94
C ASN A 120 -9.11 0.48 -15.80
N PHE A 121 -8.98 -0.71 -16.40
CA PHE A 121 -7.98 -1.03 -17.42
C PHE A 121 -8.64 -1.18 -18.80
N GLY A 122 -9.44 -0.18 -19.21
CA GLY A 122 -10.27 -0.28 -20.41
C GLY A 122 -11.53 -1.12 -20.19
N GLY A 123 -12.12 -1.04 -19.00
CA GLY A 123 -13.32 -1.79 -18.59
C GLY A 123 -13.03 -3.13 -17.91
N ALA A 124 -11.76 -3.54 -17.81
CA ALA A 124 -11.32 -4.72 -17.09
C ALA A 124 -10.71 -4.38 -15.71
N THR A 125 -10.57 -5.40 -14.86
CA THR A 125 -9.86 -5.34 -13.57
C THR A 125 -8.48 -6.02 -13.62
N GLU A 126 -8.01 -6.35 -14.81
CA GLU A 126 -6.71 -6.95 -15.06
C GLU A 126 -5.96 -6.21 -16.17
N VAL A 127 -4.65 -6.20 -16.06
CA VAL A 127 -3.72 -5.74 -17.10
C VAL A 127 -2.60 -6.77 -17.23
N PHE A 128 -2.14 -7.00 -18.45
CA PHE A 128 -1.03 -7.88 -18.74
C PHE A 128 0.06 -7.16 -19.52
N PHE A 129 1.29 -7.58 -19.29
CA PHE A 129 2.46 -7.16 -20.05
C PHE A 129 2.89 -8.30 -20.95
N ASP A 130 3.08 -8.01 -22.23
CA ASP A 130 3.70 -8.95 -23.15
C ASP A 130 5.22 -9.04 -22.91
N TRP A 131 5.87 -9.97 -23.62
CA TRP A 131 7.32 -10.18 -23.56
C TRP A 131 8.16 -8.99 -24.09
N TYR A 132 7.51 -7.97 -24.66
CA TYR A 132 8.13 -6.70 -25.02
C TYR A 132 7.95 -5.62 -23.93
N GLY A 133 7.32 -5.95 -22.80
CA GLY A 133 7.02 -5.01 -21.72
C GLY A 133 5.85 -4.07 -22.02
N THR A 134 5.09 -4.35 -23.07
CA THR A 134 3.96 -3.50 -23.46
C THR A 134 2.68 -3.96 -22.75
N PRO A 135 1.98 -3.06 -22.04
CA PRO A 135 0.72 -3.39 -21.42
C PRO A 135 -0.37 -3.49 -22.48
N ASN A 136 -1.26 -4.47 -22.32
CA ASN A 136 -2.39 -4.68 -23.23
C ASN A 136 -3.40 -3.53 -23.23
N SER A 137 -3.47 -2.80 -22.13
CA SER A 137 -4.39 -1.69 -21.93
C SER A 137 -3.77 -0.69 -20.96
N GLY A 138 -4.02 0.58 -21.20
CA GLY A 138 -3.79 1.61 -20.20
C GLY A 138 -4.91 1.59 -19.16
N GLY A 139 -4.67 2.22 -18.03
CA GLY A 139 -5.69 2.26 -17.00
C GLY A 139 -5.32 3.07 -15.78
N ASN A 140 -6.32 3.21 -14.91
CA ASN A 140 -6.19 3.85 -13.62
C ASN A 140 -6.56 2.91 -12.48
N ILE A 141 -5.70 2.91 -11.47
CA ILE A 141 -5.95 2.34 -10.15
C ILE A 141 -6.18 3.51 -9.20
N VAL A 142 -7.34 3.58 -8.57
CA VAL A 142 -7.66 4.63 -7.61
C VAL A 142 -7.72 4.06 -6.21
N LEU A 143 -6.86 4.55 -5.32
CA LEU A 143 -6.88 4.21 -3.89
C LEU A 143 -7.55 5.32 -3.08
N ASN A 144 -8.44 4.95 -2.15
CA ASN A 144 -9.17 5.87 -1.25
C ASN A 144 -9.76 7.12 -1.95
N GLN A 145 -10.20 7.00 -3.21
CA GLN A 145 -10.81 8.08 -3.98
C GLN A 145 -9.89 9.29 -4.27
N GLN A 146 -8.57 9.18 -4.08
CA GLN A 146 -7.67 10.35 -4.14
C GLN A 146 -6.49 10.22 -5.10
N LYS A 147 -5.98 9.02 -5.35
CA LYS A 147 -4.67 8.88 -6.03
C LYS A 147 -4.73 7.87 -7.15
N VAL A 148 -4.19 8.25 -8.29
CA VAL A 148 -4.29 7.50 -9.55
C VAL A 148 -2.92 6.97 -9.96
N ILE A 149 -2.80 5.66 -10.11
CA ILE A 149 -1.66 5.05 -10.81
C ILE A 149 -2.09 4.90 -12.27
N HIS A 150 -1.34 5.51 -13.17
CA HIS A 150 -1.58 5.43 -14.61
C HIS A 150 -0.64 4.42 -15.25
N VAL A 151 -1.20 3.55 -16.08
CA VAL A 151 -0.46 2.71 -17.01
C VAL A 151 -0.65 3.27 -18.41
N THR A 152 0.43 3.65 -19.10
CA THR A 152 0.36 4.22 -20.45
C THR A 152 0.34 3.12 -21.50
N PRO A 153 -0.63 3.12 -22.45
CA PRO A 153 -0.63 2.16 -23.55
C PRO A 153 0.61 2.32 -24.44
N GLY A 154 1.17 1.21 -24.94
CA GLY A 154 2.17 1.20 -26.02
C GLY A 154 3.63 1.49 -25.61
N SER A 155 3.90 2.14 -24.47
CA SER A 155 5.27 2.38 -23.97
C SER A 155 5.60 1.65 -22.67
N GLY A 156 4.60 1.09 -21.98
CA GLY A 156 4.79 0.48 -20.65
C GLY A 156 5.06 1.46 -19.52
N TYR A 157 5.03 2.77 -19.79
CA TYR A 157 5.37 3.77 -18.78
C TYR A 157 4.31 3.83 -17.67
N ILE A 158 4.70 3.43 -16.46
CA ILE A 158 3.88 3.46 -15.25
C ILE A 158 4.25 4.71 -14.44
N TYR A 159 3.28 5.59 -14.19
CA TYR A 159 3.51 6.83 -13.43
C TYR A 159 2.38 7.15 -12.44
N GLU A 160 2.72 7.92 -11.42
CA GLU A 160 1.80 8.38 -10.39
C GLU A 160 1.21 9.75 -10.75
N SER A 161 -0.08 9.97 -10.48
CA SER A 161 -0.65 11.31 -10.43
C SER A 161 -1.55 11.50 -9.20
N THR A 162 -1.62 12.75 -8.72
CA THR A 162 -2.47 13.18 -7.60
C THR A 162 -3.85 13.66 -8.02
N SER A 163 -4.19 13.57 -9.32
CA SER A 163 -5.47 14.00 -9.85
C SER A 163 -5.88 13.13 -11.03
N LEU A 164 -7.19 12.99 -11.28
CA LEU A 164 -7.77 12.25 -12.42
C LEU A 164 -7.40 12.81 -13.82
N ALA A 165 -6.44 13.73 -13.91
CA ALA A 165 -6.06 14.41 -15.14
C ALA A 165 -5.14 13.56 -16.03
N SER A 166 -5.37 13.70 -17.33
CA SER A 166 -4.65 13.10 -18.46
C SER A 166 -3.11 13.13 -18.31
N PRO A 167 -2.39 12.12 -18.86
CA PRO A 167 -0.93 12.09 -18.92
C PRO A 167 -0.32 13.40 -19.45
N PRO A 168 0.87 13.80 -18.96
CA PRO A 168 1.69 14.79 -19.64
C PRO A 168 2.11 14.24 -21.02
N PRO A 169 2.16 15.10 -22.05
CA PRO A 169 2.56 14.69 -23.40
C PRO A 169 4.02 14.19 -23.44
N PRO A 170 4.35 13.32 -24.42
CA PRO A 170 5.67 12.70 -24.56
C PRO A 170 6.81 13.69 -24.78
#